data_AF-A0A6B2TGD8-F1
#
_entry.id   AF-A0A6B2TGD8-F1
#
_cell.length_a   1.000
_cell.length_b   1.000
_cell.length_c   1.000
_cell.angle_alpha   90.00
_cell.angle_beta   90.00
_cell.angle_gamma   90.00
#
_symmetry.space_group_name_H-M   'P 1'
#
loop_
_entity.id
_entity.type
_entity.pdbx_description
1 polymer ?
#
loop_
_entity_poly.entity_id
_entity_poly.type
_entity_poly.pdbx_seq_one_letter_code
_entity_poly.pdbx_strand_id
1 'polypeptide(L)'
;DPRRALDAAQRKLLAELAAVTADEPGQRAAAEGQPQVTDVPGTFEVGYELEGNEAYPAARKLIEIGSPDSMFKTRRWVVAPLAR
;
A
#
# COMPACT_ATOMS: atom_id res chain seq x y z
N ASP A 1 0.59 1.83 -18.25
CA ASP A 1 -0.75 1.55 -17.67
C ASP A 1 -0.72 1.91 -16.18
N PRO A 2 -1.51 2.90 -15.75
CA PRO A 2 -1.52 3.38 -14.36
C PRO A 2 -1.95 2.34 -13.33
N ARG A 3 -2.90 1.47 -13.66
CA ARG A 3 -3.38 0.42 -12.74
C ARG A 3 -2.32 -0.63 -12.53
N ARG A 4 -1.67 -1.08 -13.62
CA ARG A 4 -0.55 -2.03 -13.54
C ARG A 4 0.61 -1.50 -12.71
N ALA A 5 0.91 -0.20 -12.79
CA ALA A 5 1.93 0.46 -11.98
C ALA A 5 1.56 0.45 -10.49
N LEU A 6 0.30 0.75 -10.16
CA LEU A 6 -0.20 0.68 -8.78
C LEU A 6 -0.22 -0.74 -8.21
N ASP A 7 -0.58 -1.75 -9.01
CA ASP A 7 -0.50 -3.14 -8.58
C ASP A 7 0.93 -3.55 -8.21
N ALA A 8 1.92 -3.09 -8.99
CA ALA A 8 3.32 -3.33 -8.69
C ALA A 8 3.77 -2.60 -7.40
N ALA A 9 3.38 -1.32 -7.25
CA ALA A 9 3.68 -0.54 -6.05
C ALA A 9 3.02 -1.13 -4.80
N GLN A 10 1.77 -1.60 -4.89
CA GLN A 10 1.07 -2.26 -3.79
C GLN A 10 1.77 -3.56 -3.40
N ARG A 11 2.14 -4.41 -4.36
CA ARG A 11 2.91 -5.64 -4.06
C ARG A 11 4.21 -5.34 -3.34
N LYS A 12 4.94 -4.31 -3.78
CA LYS A 12 6.19 -3.87 -3.14
C LYS A 12 5.94 -3.40 -1.71
N LEU A 13 4.93 -2.55 -1.48
CA LEU A 13 4.56 -2.08 -0.15
C LEU A 13 4.23 -3.26 0.79
N LEU A 14 3.44 -4.23 0.32
CA LEU A 14 3.08 -5.41 1.13
C LEU A 14 4.29 -6.28 1.47
N ALA A 15 5.24 -6.43 0.54
CA ALA A 15 6.49 -7.14 0.79
C ALA A 15 7.37 -6.42 1.83
N GLU A 16 7.46 -5.08 1.75
CA GLU A 16 8.18 -4.27 2.74
C GLU A 16 7.56 -4.37 4.13
N LEU A 17 6.22 -4.37 4.21
CA LEU A 17 5.51 -4.55 5.48
C LEU A 17 5.74 -5.93 6.08
N ALA A 18 5.66 -6.98 5.27
CA ALA A 18 5.95 -8.34 5.71
C ALA A 18 7.39 -8.46 6.24
N ALA A 19 8.36 -7.82 5.57
CA ALA A 19 9.76 -7.81 5.99
C ALA A 19 9.95 -7.13 7.36
N VAL A 20 9.30 -5.99 7.61
CA VAL A 20 9.38 -5.29 8.91
C VAL A 20 8.78 -6.13 10.03
N THR A 21 7.61 -6.74 9.82
CA THR A 21 6.95 -7.58 10.83
C THR A 21 7.72 -8.88 11.16
N ALA A 22 8.57 -9.36 10.24
CA ALA A 22 9.38 -10.56 10.46
C ALA A 22 10.60 -10.31 11.38
N ASP A 23 11.03 -9.06 11.51
CA ASP A 23 12.20 -8.65 12.30
C ASP A 23 11.85 -8.33 13.77
N GLU A 24 10.55 -8.17 14.10
CA GLU A 24 10.12 -7.91 15.48
C GLU A 24 9.94 -9.23 16.30
N PRO A 25 10.74 -9.45 17.37
CA PRO A 25 10.60 -10.60 18.27
C PRO A 25 9.38 -10.40 19.20
N GLY A 26 8.18 -10.59 18.65
CA GLY A 26 6.93 -10.49 19.43
C GLY A 26 5.65 -10.59 18.60
N GLN A 27 5.70 -10.28 17.29
CA GLN A 27 4.52 -10.29 16.41
C GLN A 27 4.33 -11.60 15.63
N ARG A 28 5.19 -12.60 15.86
CA ARG A 28 5.03 -13.95 15.30
C ARG A 28 3.72 -14.64 15.73
N ALA A 29 3.11 -14.22 16.84
CA ALA A 29 1.83 -14.74 17.32
C ALA A 29 0.60 -14.12 16.61
N ALA A 30 0.77 -13.05 15.81
CA ALA A 30 -0.30 -12.46 15.01
C ALA A 30 -0.31 -12.95 13.55
N ALA A 31 0.51 -13.97 13.23
CA ALA A 31 0.66 -14.54 11.89
C ALA A 31 -0.44 -15.57 11.53
N GLU A 32 -1.50 -15.70 12.34
CA GLU A 32 -2.60 -16.65 12.07
C GLU A 32 -3.63 -16.13 11.06
N GLY A 33 -3.52 -14.88 10.61
CA GLY A 33 -4.30 -14.36 9.49
C GLY A 33 -3.44 -13.44 8.64
N GLN A 34 -3.19 -13.80 7.37
CA GLN A 34 -2.62 -12.86 6.42
C GLN A 34 -3.53 -11.62 6.37
N PRO A 35 -3.01 -10.41 6.60
CA PRO A 35 -3.84 -9.21 6.62
C PRO A 35 -4.51 -9.04 5.26
N GLN A 36 -5.83 -8.82 5.27
CA GLN A 36 -6.58 -8.58 4.05
C GLN A 36 -6.29 -7.15 3.57
N VAL A 37 -6.11 -7.02 2.26
CA VAL A 37 -5.86 -5.73 1.60
C VAL A 37 -7.04 -5.43 0.70
N THR A 38 -7.68 -4.29 0.92
CA THR A 38 -8.83 -3.84 0.12
C THR A 38 -8.61 -2.43 -0.39
N ASP A 39 -8.92 -2.20 -1.66
CA ASP A 39 -8.89 -0.86 -2.25
C ASP A 39 -10.05 -0.02 -1.71
N VAL A 40 -9.78 1.23 -1.31
CA VAL A 40 -10.83 2.16 -0.92
C VAL A 40 -11.48 2.74 -2.19
N PRO A 41 -12.79 2.52 -2.41
CA PRO A 41 -13.46 2.99 -3.62
C PRO A 41 -13.38 4.51 -3.80
N GLY A 42 -13.25 4.97 -5.03
CA GLY A 42 -13.23 6.40 -5.36
C GLY A 42 -11.93 7.15 -5.04
N THR A 43 -10.89 6.45 -4.57
CA THR A 43 -9.58 7.07 -4.22
C THR A 43 -8.51 6.93 -5.31
N PHE A 44 -8.82 6.22 -6.40
CA PHE A 44 -7.91 6.08 -7.53
C PHE A 44 -7.81 7.40 -8.28
N GLU A 45 -6.59 7.92 -8.38
CA GLU A 45 -6.31 9.17 -9.08
C GLU A 45 -5.03 9.02 -9.92
N VAL A 46 -5.00 9.75 -11.05
CA VAL A 46 -3.82 9.90 -11.89
C VAL A 46 -3.54 11.39 -12.03
N GLY A 47 -2.33 11.80 -11.69
CA GLY A 47 -1.96 13.21 -11.65
C GLY A 47 -0.47 13.37 -11.40
N TYR A 48 -0.12 14.39 -10.61
CA TYR A 48 1.25 14.67 -10.21
C TYR A 48 1.40 14.47 -8.71
N GLU A 49 2.48 13.81 -8.32
CA GLU A 49 2.93 13.71 -6.93
C GLU A 49 4.16 14.59 -6.75
N LEU A 50 4.34 15.11 -5.53
CA LEU A 50 5.45 15.97 -5.16
C LEU A 50 6.44 15.19 -4.30
N GLU A 51 7.69 15.15 -4.72
CA GLU A 51 8.81 14.66 -3.92
C GLU A 51 9.85 15.79 -3.80
N GLY A 52 9.99 16.35 -2.60
CA GLY A 52 10.77 17.56 -2.38
C GLY A 52 10.20 18.75 -3.18
N ASN A 53 10.99 19.26 -4.12
CA ASN A 53 10.60 20.36 -5.02
C ASN A 53 10.26 19.90 -6.44
N GLU A 54 10.20 18.60 -6.69
CA GLU A 54 9.93 18.04 -8.02
C GLU A 54 8.53 17.43 -8.09
N ALA A 55 7.82 17.78 -9.16
CA ALA A 55 6.54 17.17 -9.51
C ALA A 55 6.76 16.08 -10.56
N TYR A 56 6.25 14.88 -10.32
CA TYR A 56 6.34 13.77 -11.27
C TYR A 56 4.97 13.14 -11.52
N PRO A 57 4.70 12.65 -12.74
CA PRO A 57 3.43 12.01 -13.04
C PRO A 57 3.34 10.68 -12.29
N ALA A 58 2.23 10.48 -11.59
CA ALA A 58 2.00 9.33 -10.74
C ALA A 58 0.53 8.92 -10.74
N ALA A 59 0.29 7.66 -10.44
CA ALA A 59 -1.00 7.15 -10.04
C ALA A 59 -0.98 6.89 -8.54
N ARG A 60 -2.11 7.14 -7.88
CA ARG A 60 -2.28 6.82 -6.46
C ARG A 60 -3.61 6.14 -6.19
N LYS A 61 -3.67 5.39 -5.10
CA LYS A 61 -4.90 4.91 -4.48
C LYS A 61 -4.71 4.70 -2.99
N LEU A 62 -5.80 4.75 -2.24
CA LEU A 62 -5.79 4.41 -0.82
C LEU A 62 -6.17 2.94 -0.64
N ILE A 63 -5.40 2.22 0.16
CA ILE A 63 -5.70 0.85 0.56
C ILE A 63 -5.99 0.78 2.06
N GLU A 64 -6.82 -0.18 2.43
CA GLU A 64 -7.07 -0.57 3.81
C GLU A 64 -6.44 -1.94 4.07
N ILE A 65 -5.68 -2.06 5.16
CA ILE A 65 -4.96 -3.25 5.58
C ILE A 65 -5.43 -3.63 6.98
N GLY A 66 -5.96 -4.85 7.15
CA GLY A 66 -6.39 -5.37 8.44
C GLY A 66 -6.99 -6.76 8.33
N SER A 67 -7.16 -7.45 9.45
CA SER A 67 -7.90 -8.71 9.48
C SER A 67 -9.38 -8.47 9.19
N PRO A 68 -10.08 -9.37 8.49
CA PRO A 68 -11.49 -9.21 8.14
C PRO A 68 -12.39 -8.91 9.36
N ASP A 69 -12.11 -9.57 10.49
CA ASP A 69 -12.88 -9.43 11.74
C ASP A 69 -12.30 -8.38 12.71
N SER A 70 -11.23 -7.67 12.32
CA SER A 70 -10.59 -6.67 13.18
C SER A 70 -11.26 -5.30 13.04
N MET A 71 -11.59 -4.70 14.18
CA MET A 71 -11.97 -3.28 14.24
C MET A 71 -10.80 -2.33 13.97
N PHE A 72 -9.56 -2.84 14.07
CA PHE A 72 -8.35 -2.10 13.75
C PHE A 72 -7.93 -2.36 12.31
N LYS A 73 -8.06 -1.32 11.49
CA LYS A 73 -7.70 -1.29 10.08
C LYS A 73 -6.82 -0.07 9.83
N THR A 74 -5.73 -0.28 9.11
CA THR A 74 -4.77 0.78 8.78
C THR A 74 -4.97 1.21 7.34
N ARG A 75 -5.09 2.51 7.10
CA ARG A 75 -5.16 3.07 5.75
C ARG A 75 -3.80 3.55 5.29
N ARG A 76 -3.45 3.25 4.03
CA ARG A 76 -2.13 3.59 3.48
C ARG A 76 -2.26 3.99 2.03
N TRP A 77 -1.59 5.09 1.66
CA TRP A 77 -1.50 5.50 0.26
C TRP A 77 -0.50 4.60 -0.48
N VAL A 78 -0.92 4.10 -1.64
CA VAL A 78 -0.03 3.48 -2.62
C VAL A 78 0.16 4.51 -3.73
N VAL A 79 1.41 4.88 -3.96
CA VAL A 79 1.80 5.80 -5.03
C VAL A 79 2.70 5.05 -6.01
N ALA A 80 2.40 5.17 -7.29
CA ALA A 80 3.16 4.56 -8.37
C ALA A 80 3.58 5.64 -9.39
N PRO A 81 4.88 5.95 -9.49
CA PRO A 81 5.39 6.80 -10.56
C PRO A 81 5.04 6.24 -11.94
N LEU A 82 4.56 7.09 -12.85
CA LEU A 82 4.20 6.72 -14.22
C LEU A 82 5.28 7.07 -15.25
N ALA A 83 6.18 7.98 -14.90
CA ALA A 83 7.36 8.28 -15.70
C ALA A 83 8.51 7.33 -15.32
N ARG A 84 8.85 6.43 -16.24
CA ARG A 84 10.22 6.00 -16.52
C ARG A 84 10.38 5.78 -18.00
#